data_AF-A0A958STL5-F1
#
_entry.id   AF-A0A958STL5-F1
#
_cell.length_a   1.000
_cell.length_b   1.000
_cell.length_c   1.000
_cell.angle_alpha   90.00
_cell.angle_beta   90.00
_cell.angle_gamma   90.00
#
_symmetry.space_group_name_H-M   'P 1'
#
loop_
_entity.id
_entity.type
_entity.pdbx_description
1 polymer ?
#
loop_
_entity_poly.entity_id
_entity_poly.type
_entity_poly.pdbx_seq_one_letter_code
_entity_poly.pdbx_strand_id
1 'polypeptide(L)'
;EIWAYGLRNPWRFSFDSTTGDLWIADVGQNIYEEINTAPSTTAGINYGWRCYEGNHTYNTSGCSSSSGMMFPVAEYSHSGGGCSITGGYIYRGSVFSNLNGLYLFADYCSNEIGYLEYNGSTWDLNFVYKSSFGGNNWTSFGEDINGEIYIAGISSGKIFKIVDNNLSVDEFSTLNFKMFPNPSNNLVEIDVSTANEGLYELYDITGKRVKSFKESGSFNFSVKDLNNGVYFMKCTIDNATFVKKLVVY
;
A
#
# COMPACT_ATOMS: atom_id res chain seq x y z
N GLU A 1 -16.41 18.14 -31.77
CA GLU A 1 -15.08 17.51 -31.92
C GLU A 1 -15.04 16.27 -31.02
N ILE A 2 -14.39 15.17 -31.45
CA ILE A 2 -14.30 13.90 -30.72
C ILE A 2 -12.82 13.51 -30.61
N TRP A 3 -12.28 13.44 -29.38
CA TRP A 3 -10.88 13.06 -29.14
C TRP A 3 -10.67 11.54 -29.11
N ALA A 4 -11.59 10.81 -28.47
CA ALA A 4 -11.62 9.34 -28.49
C ALA A 4 -13.06 8.86 -28.35
N TYR A 5 -13.32 7.62 -28.77
CA TYR A 5 -14.64 7.01 -28.73
C TYR A 5 -14.53 5.50 -28.50
N GLY A 6 -15.67 4.82 -28.40
CA GLY A 6 -15.69 3.38 -28.08
C GLY A 6 -15.39 3.08 -26.61
N LEU A 7 -15.72 4.01 -25.71
CA LEU A 7 -15.72 3.83 -24.26
C LEU A 7 -17.16 3.61 -23.77
N ARG A 8 -17.34 2.94 -22.64
CA ARG A 8 -18.66 2.60 -22.07
C ARG A 8 -19.12 3.61 -21.03
N ASN A 9 -18.34 3.78 -19.98
CA ASN A 9 -18.54 4.70 -18.87
C ASN A 9 -17.17 5.14 -18.30
N PRO A 10 -16.45 6.06 -18.99
CA PRO A 10 -15.13 6.54 -18.57
C PRO A 10 -15.25 7.43 -17.33
N TRP A 11 -15.40 6.80 -16.17
CA TRP A 11 -15.76 7.43 -14.90
C TRP A 11 -14.74 8.48 -14.48
N ARG A 12 -13.45 8.18 -14.66
CA ARG A 12 -12.35 9.09 -14.37
C ARG A 12 -11.23 8.94 -15.39
N PHE A 13 -10.63 10.07 -15.73
CA PHE A 13 -9.42 10.14 -16.52
C PHE A 13 -8.48 11.22 -15.97
N SER A 14 -7.21 11.11 -16.32
CA SER A 14 -6.17 12.08 -15.98
C SER A 14 -5.12 12.16 -17.09
N PHE A 15 -4.32 13.21 -17.08
CA PHE A 15 -3.16 13.34 -17.94
C PHE A 15 -1.90 13.09 -17.12
N ASP A 16 -0.96 12.33 -17.66
CA ASP A 16 0.37 12.27 -17.09
C ASP A 16 1.04 13.65 -17.25
N SER A 17 1.40 14.28 -16.14
CA SER A 17 2.01 15.61 -16.15
C SER A 17 3.39 15.65 -16.84
N THR A 18 4.02 14.49 -17.04
CA THR A 18 5.32 14.38 -17.74
C THR A 18 5.18 14.19 -19.24
N THR A 19 4.33 13.25 -19.71
CA THR A 19 4.20 12.93 -21.14
C THR A 19 3.02 13.62 -21.82
N GLY A 20 2.04 14.08 -21.03
CA GLY A 20 0.75 14.57 -21.50
C GLY A 20 -0.20 13.46 -21.93
N ASP A 21 0.16 12.19 -21.78
CA ASP A 21 -0.69 11.07 -22.22
C ASP A 21 -1.94 10.96 -21.34
N LEU A 22 -3.06 10.65 -21.98
CA LEU A 22 -4.36 10.50 -21.35
C LEU A 22 -4.51 9.07 -20.81
N TRP A 23 -4.85 8.96 -19.54
CA TRP A 23 -5.17 7.72 -18.85
C TRP A 23 -6.66 7.71 -18.50
N ILE A 24 -7.36 6.62 -18.83
CA ILE A 24 -8.81 6.53 -18.71
C ILE A 24 -9.14 5.24 -17.96
N ALA A 25 -9.89 5.35 -16.87
CA ALA A 25 -10.52 4.20 -16.23
C ALA A 25 -11.97 4.12 -16.71
N ASP A 26 -12.29 3.05 -17.42
CA ASP A 26 -13.60 2.82 -18.03
C ASP A 26 -14.34 1.69 -17.30
N VAL A 27 -15.54 2.02 -16.79
CA VAL A 27 -16.35 1.09 -16.03
C VAL A 27 -17.10 0.17 -16.96
N GLY A 28 -16.91 -1.13 -16.79
CA GLY A 28 -17.49 -2.19 -17.60
C GLY A 28 -19.00 -2.25 -17.62
N GLN A 29 -19.54 -3.11 -18.48
CA GLN A 29 -20.98 -3.37 -18.52
C GLN A 29 -21.39 -4.49 -17.57
N ASN A 30 -20.62 -5.58 -17.53
CA ASN A 30 -20.98 -6.82 -16.86
C ASN A 30 -19.83 -7.52 -16.15
N ILE A 31 -18.63 -7.58 -16.76
CA ILE A 31 -17.58 -8.50 -16.32
C ILE A 31 -16.24 -7.80 -16.12
N TYR A 32 -15.85 -6.87 -16.98
CA TYR A 32 -14.49 -6.35 -17.01
C TYR A 32 -14.44 -4.85 -16.82
N GLU A 33 -13.56 -4.43 -15.92
CA GLU A 33 -13.16 -3.03 -15.76
C GLU A 33 -11.87 -2.78 -16.54
N GLU A 34 -11.69 -1.58 -17.08
CA GLU A 34 -10.62 -1.30 -18.04
C GLU A 34 -9.79 -0.07 -17.68
N ILE A 35 -8.49 -0.13 -18.00
CA ILE A 35 -7.59 1.01 -18.02
C ILE A 35 -7.09 1.18 -19.46
N ASN A 36 -7.44 2.32 -20.06
CA ASN A 36 -7.14 2.70 -21.42
C ASN A 36 -6.16 3.88 -21.44
N THR A 37 -5.36 3.98 -22.51
CA THR A 37 -4.41 5.09 -22.69
C THR A 37 -4.50 5.69 -24.09
N ALA A 38 -4.38 7.01 -24.21
CA ALA A 38 -4.20 7.70 -25.48
C ALA A 38 -2.96 8.60 -25.44
N PRO A 39 -2.06 8.50 -26.44
CA PRO A 39 -0.98 9.46 -26.58
C PRO A 39 -1.51 10.89 -26.72
N SER A 40 -0.81 11.86 -26.15
CA SER A 40 -1.17 13.29 -26.26
C SER A 40 -1.27 13.81 -27.71
N THR A 41 -0.65 13.10 -28.64
CA THR A 41 -0.54 13.47 -30.07
C THR A 41 -1.55 12.77 -30.98
N THR A 42 -2.36 11.85 -30.45
CA THR A 42 -3.19 10.96 -31.29
C THR A 42 -4.66 11.04 -30.87
N ALA A 43 -5.48 11.65 -31.74
CA ALA A 43 -6.93 11.70 -31.60
C ALA A 43 -7.62 10.61 -32.45
N GLY A 44 -8.92 10.43 -32.23
CA GLY A 44 -9.77 9.50 -32.97
C GLY A 44 -9.58 8.03 -32.58
N ILE A 45 -9.02 7.76 -31.40
CA ILE A 45 -8.83 6.38 -30.92
C ILE A 45 -10.19 5.75 -30.62
N ASN A 46 -10.38 4.53 -31.10
CA ASN A 46 -11.57 3.71 -30.87
C ASN A 46 -11.25 2.59 -29.88
N TYR A 47 -11.83 2.62 -28.68
CA TYR A 47 -11.63 1.60 -27.66
C TYR A 47 -12.58 0.39 -27.79
N GLY A 48 -13.47 0.40 -28.78
CA GLY A 48 -14.20 -0.80 -29.21
C GLY A 48 -15.55 -1.05 -28.55
N TRP A 49 -15.93 -0.35 -27.48
CA TRP A 49 -17.30 -0.42 -26.95
C TRP A 49 -18.33 0.03 -28.01
N ARG A 50 -19.44 -0.68 -28.25
CA ARG A 50 -20.00 -1.82 -27.50
C ARG A 50 -19.66 -3.21 -28.03
N CYS A 51 -18.69 -3.31 -28.93
CA CYS A 51 -18.34 -4.59 -29.56
C CYS A 51 -17.52 -5.47 -28.62
N TYR A 52 -16.67 -4.81 -27.82
CA TYR A 52 -15.76 -5.42 -26.87
C TYR A 52 -15.97 -4.82 -25.48
N GLU A 53 -15.76 -5.65 -24.46
CA GLU A 53 -15.66 -5.29 -23.05
C GLU A 53 -14.32 -5.84 -22.58
N GLY A 54 -13.38 -4.95 -22.34
CA GLY A 54 -11.96 -5.24 -22.26
C GLY A 54 -11.44 -5.80 -23.59
N ASN A 55 -10.65 -6.86 -23.50
CA ASN A 55 -10.16 -7.64 -24.64
C ASN A 55 -11.17 -8.70 -25.12
N HIS A 56 -12.37 -8.73 -24.52
CA HIS A 56 -13.34 -9.79 -24.73
C HIS A 56 -14.49 -9.33 -25.63
N THR A 57 -15.00 -10.22 -26.48
CA THR A 57 -16.18 -9.93 -27.29
C THR A 57 -17.41 -9.78 -26.41
N TYR A 58 -18.13 -8.66 -26.53
CA TYR A 58 -19.41 -8.44 -25.86
C TYR A 58 -20.60 -8.64 -26.82
N ASN A 59 -20.81 -7.72 -27.76
CA ASN A 59 -21.83 -7.84 -28.80
C ASN A 59 -21.32 -7.29 -30.13
N THR A 60 -20.82 -8.18 -30.98
CA THR A 60 -20.20 -7.83 -32.27
C THR A 60 -21.21 -7.66 -33.41
N SER A 61 -22.52 -7.75 -33.14
CA SER A 61 -23.54 -7.55 -34.17
C SER A 61 -23.51 -6.10 -34.68
N GLY A 62 -23.23 -5.93 -35.97
CA GLY A 62 -23.10 -4.63 -36.62
C GLY A 62 -21.74 -3.94 -36.37
N CYS A 63 -20.77 -4.64 -35.81
CA CYS A 63 -19.45 -4.09 -35.50
C CYS A 63 -18.47 -4.18 -36.67
N SER A 64 -17.61 -3.17 -36.77
CA SER A 64 -16.43 -3.23 -37.64
C SER A 64 -15.38 -4.20 -37.08
N SER A 65 -14.41 -4.58 -37.91
CA SER A 65 -13.24 -5.36 -37.47
C SER A 65 -12.49 -4.66 -36.33
N SER A 66 -11.91 -5.44 -35.41
CA SER A 66 -11.06 -4.96 -34.32
C SER A 66 -9.72 -4.37 -34.79
N SER A 67 -9.35 -4.53 -36.06
CA SER A 67 -8.04 -4.08 -36.60
C SER A 67 -7.80 -2.56 -36.52
N GLY A 68 -8.83 -1.74 -36.26
CA GLY A 68 -8.72 -0.30 -36.05
C GLY A 68 -9.02 0.15 -34.62
N MET A 69 -9.08 -0.80 -33.68
CA MET A 69 -9.38 -0.52 -32.28
C MET A 69 -8.10 -0.58 -31.44
N MET A 70 -8.07 0.20 -30.37
CA MET A 70 -7.03 0.14 -29.35
C MET A 70 -7.64 -0.49 -28.11
N PHE A 71 -7.08 -1.63 -27.70
CA PHE A 71 -7.52 -2.34 -26.51
C PHE A 71 -6.86 -1.78 -25.24
N PRO A 72 -7.45 -2.02 -24.05
CA PRO A 72 -6.93 -1.49 -22.80
C PRO A 72 -5.53 -2.03 -22.49
N VAL A 73 -4.74 -1.20 -21.80
CA VAL A 73 -3.40 -1.60 -21.32
C VAL A 73 -3.50 -2.54 -20.13
N ALA A 74 -4.62 -2.53 -19.41
CA ALA A 74 -4.94 -3.48 -18.36
C ALA A 74 -6.46 -3.63 -18.17
N GLU A 75 -6.88 -4.82 -17.74
CA GLU A 75 -8.27 -5.12 -17.40
C GLU A 75 -8.32 -6.04 -16.18
N TYR A 76 -9.43 -6.03 -15.45
CA TYR A 76 -9.69 -7.01 -14.40
C TYR A 76 -11.16 -7.41 -14.35
N SER A 77 -11.44 -8.65 -13.95
CA SER A 77 -12.79 -9.19 -13.86
C SER A 77 -13.45 -8.92 -12.51
N HIS A 78 -14.78 -8.90 -12.50
CA HIS A 78 -15.59 -8.76 -11.27
C HIS A 78 -15.48 -9.96 -10.31
N SER A 79 -14.82 -11.06 -10.70
CA SER A 79 -14.67 -12.25 -9.85
C SER A 79 -13.88 -12.00 -8.56
N GLY A 80 -13.04 -10.96 -8.52
CA GLY A 80 -12.34 -10.52 -7.31
C GLY A 80 -13.19 -9.65 -6.37
N GLY A 81 -14.46 -9.41 -6.69
CA GLY A 81 -15.33 -8.49 -5.95
C GLY A 81 -15.27 -7.04 -6.45
N GLY A 82 -14.46 -6.77 -7.48
CA GLY A 82 -14.48 -5.51 -8.21
C GLY A 82 -15.78 -5.33 -9.01
N CYS A 83 -16.18 -4.08 -9.23
CA CYS A 83 -17.43 -3.78 -9.96
C CYS A 83 -17.45 -2.41 -10.65
N SER A 84 -16.49 -1.54 -10.31
CA SER A 84 -16.50 -0.15 -10.76
C SER A 84 -15.14 0.46 -10.46
N ILE A 85 -14.30 0.51 -11.49
CA ILE A 85 -13.00 1.15 -11.43
C ILE A 85 -13.12 2.67 -11.23
N THR A 86 -12.22 3.21 -10.42
CA THR A 86 -11.98 4.63 -10.27
C THR A 86 -10.55 4.94 -10.69
N GLY A 87 -10.42 5.68 -11.78
CA GLY A 87 -9.11 6.12 -12.30
C GLY A 87 -8.45 7.18 -11.42
N GLY A 88 -7.14 7.02 -11.24
CA GLY A 88 -6.28 7.97 -10.55
C GLY A 88 -5.31 8.66 -11.49
N TYR A 89 -4.03 8.66 -11.12
CA TYR A 89 -2.96 9.38 -11.81
C TYR A 89 -1.71 8.50 -11.88
N ILE A 90 -0.85 8.78 -12.86
CA ILE A 90 0.55 8.37 -12.78
C ILE A 90 1.20 9.16 -11.66
N TYR A 91 1.77 8.50 -10.66
CA TYR A 91 2.45 9.18 -9.57
C TYR A 91 3.75 9.82 -10.05
N ARG A 92 3.82 11.15 -9.93
CA ARG A 92 5.00 11.98 -10.29
C ARG A 92 5.60 12.72 -9.09
N GLY A 93 5.11 12.42 -7.88
CA GLY A 93 5.64 12.97 -6.63
C GLY A 93 7.09 12.59 -6.35
N SER A 94 7.75 13.41 -5.54
CA SER A 94 9.15 13.21 -5.14
C SER A 94 9.30 12.60 -3.75
N VAL A 95 8.23 12.58 -2.94
CA VAL A 95 8.31 12.09 -1.55
C VAL A 95 8.42 10.56 -1.50
N PHE A 96 7.66 9.85 -2.35
CA PHE A 96 7.65 8.40 -2.41
C PHE A 96 8.23 7.93 -3.75
N SER A 97 9.56 7.90 -3.84
CA SER A 97 10.26 7.61 -5.10
C SER A 97 9.92 6.24 -5.71
N ASN A 98 9.54 5.28 -4.89
CA ASN A 98 9.14 3.94 -5.34
C ASN A 98 7.74 3.88 -5.95
N LEU A 99 6.92 4.93 -5.77
CA LEU A 99 5.66 5.06 -6.48
C LEU A 99 5.83 5.74 -7.84
N ASN A 100 7.01 6.32 -8.13
CA ASN A 100 7.22 7.10 -9.34
C ASN A 100 6.99 6.26 -10.60
N GLY A 101 6.09 6.74 -11.47
CA GLY A 101 5.73 6.08 -12.72
C GLY A 101 4.60 5.04 -12.59
N LEU A 102 4.13 4.73 -11.38
CA LEU A 102 2.99 3.84 -11.18
C LEU A 102 1.68 4.56 -11.49
N TYR A 103 0.79 3.95 -12.28
CA TYR A 103 -0.58 4.43 -12.45
C TYR A 103 -1.44 3.94 -11.31
N LEU A 104 -1.90 4.82 -10.43
CA LEU A 104 -2.75 4.43 -9.30
C LEU A 104 -4.23 4.43 -9.69
N PHE A 105 -4.96 3.41 -9.25
CA PHE A 105 -6.41 3.29 -9.43
C PHE A 105 -7.04 2.63 -8.20
N ALA A 106 -8.37 2.59 -8.14
CA ALA A 106 -9.09 1.90 -7.08
C ALA A 106 -10.36 1.25 -7.61
N ASP A 107 -10.95 0.36 -6.83
CA ASP A 107 -12.29 -0.17 -7.10
C ASP A 107 -13.27 0.27 -6.01
N TYR A 108 -14.45 0.69 -6.45
CA TYR A 108 -15.51 1.20 -5.58
C TYR A 108 -16.12 0.10 -4.70
N CYS A 109 -16.31 -1.12 -5.22
CA CYS A 109 -16.93 -2.22 -4.50
C CYS A 109 -15.95 -2.94 -3.58
N SER A 110 -14.78 -3.33 -4.10
CA SER A 110 -13.81 -4.09 -3.29
C SER A 110 -13.08 -3.23 -2.27
N ASN A 111 -13.07 -1.90 -2.45
CA ASN A 111 -12.26 -0.94 -1.70
C ASN A 111 -10.75 -1.17 -1.86
N GLU A 112 -10.33 -1.96 -2.84
CA GLU A 112 -8.91 -2.14 -3.14
C GLU A 112 -8.36 -0.91 -3.86
N ILE A 113 -7.09 -0.63 -3.61
CA ILE A 113 -6.30 0.34 -4.38
C ILE A 113 -5.31 -0.48 -5.18
N GLY A 114 -5.25 -0.27 -6.48
CA GLY A 114 -4.31 -0.94 -7.37
C GLY A 114 -3.31 0.02 -7.99
N TYR A 115 -2.29 -0.55 -8.61
CA TYR A 115 -1.37 0.18 -9.45
C TYR A 115 -1.02 -0.61 -10.71
N LEU A 116 -0.70 0.11 -11.79
CA LEU A 116 -0.02 -0.45 -12.95
C LEU A 116 1.45 -0.08 -12.92
N GLU A 117 2.31 -1.07 -13.14
CA GLU A 117 3.75 -0.90 -13.28
C GLU A 117 4.19 -1.35 -14.68
N TYR A 118 5.00 -0.53 -15.36
CA TYR A 118 5.52 -0.90 -16.67
C TYR A 118 6.81 -1.74 -16.53
N ASN A 119 6.77 -2.99 -16.97
CA ASN A 119 7.91 -3.91 -16.86
C ASN A 119 8.91 -3.82 -18.01
N GLY A 120 8.76 -2.85 -18.92
CA GLY A 120 9.55 -2.71 -20.13
C GLY A 120 8.93 -3.33 -21.38
N SER A 121 7.77 -3.99 -21.27
CA SER A 121 7.01 -4.52 -22.40
C SER A 121 5.51 -4.32 -22.23
N THR A 122 4.98 -4.71 -21.08
CA THR A 122 3.55 -4.61 -20.73
C THR A 122 3.36 -3.86 -19.42
N TRP A 123 2.10 -3.51 -19.13
CA TRP A 123 1.69 -3.00 -17.84
C TRP A 123 1.23 -4.15 -16.96
N ASP A 124 1.86 -4.32 -15.81
CA ASP A 124 1.51 -5.31 -14.82
C ASP A 124 0.51 -4.71 -13.82
N LEU A 125 -0.68 -5.30 -13.74
CA LEU A 125 -1.74 -4.88 -12.84
C LEU A 125 -1.59 -5.56 -11.49
N ASN A 126 -1.51 -4.75 -10.44
CA ASN A 126 -1.38 -5.22 -9.06
C ASN A 126 -2.44 -4.57 -8.18
N PHE A 127 -3.11 -5.38 -7.34
CA PHE A 127 -4.01 -4.90 -6.29
C PHE A 127 -3.31 -4.89 -4.94
N VAL A 128 -3.59 -3.87 -4.15
CA VAL A 128 -3.21 -3.78 -2.75
C VAL A 128 -4.47 -3.75 -1.90
N TYR A 129 -4.61 -4.76 -1.05
CA TYR A 129 -5.64 -4.81 -0.04
C TYR A 129 -5.06 -4.55 1.34
N LYS A 130 -5.67 -3.62 2.07
CA LYS A 130 -5.46 -3.42 3.51
C LYS A 130 -6.82 -3.37 4.18
N SER A 131 -6.94 -3.97 5.36
CA SER A 131 -8.17 -3.91 6.16
C SER A 131 -8.61 -2.45 6.43
N SER A 132 -7.65 -1.53 6.53
CA SER A 132 -7.88 -0.09 6.68
C SER A 132 -8.55 0.58 5.48
N PHE A 133 -8.56 -0.06 4.30
CA PHE A 133 -9.24 0.47 3.12
C PHE A 133 -10.74 0.19 3.11
N GLY A 134 -11.20 -0.79 3.89
CA GLY A 134 -12.59 -1.20 3.91
C GLY A 134 -13.56 -0.08 4.30
N GLY A 135 -14.73 -0.04 3.63
CA GLY A 135 -15.83 0.86 3.95
C GLY A 135 -15.66 2.30 3.47
N ASN A 136 -14.72 2.57 2.56
CA ASN A 136 -14.51 3.91 2.02
C ASN A 136 -15.30 4.18 0.74
N ASN A 137 -15.50 3.16 -0.11
CA ASN A 137 -16.04 3.25 -1.46
C ASN A 137 -15.34 4.37 -2.24
N TRP A 138 -14.14 4.06 -2.72
CA TRP A 138 -13.29 5.03 -3.40
C TRP A 138 -13.96 5.57 -4.66
N THR A 139 -14.03 6.90 -4.80
CA THR A 139 -14.76 7.54 -5.93
C THR A 139 -13.94 8.54 -6.72
N SER A 140 -12.79 8.96 -6.20
CA SER A 140 -11.96 9.99 -6.80
C SER A 140 -10.54 9.95 -6.29
N PHE A 141 -9.61 10.33 -7.16
CA PHE A 141 -8.26 10.75 -6.78
C PHE A 141 -8.06 12.25 -7.04
N GLY A 142 -7.08 12.84 -6.36
CA GLY A 142 -6.55 14.17 -6.63
C GLY A 142 -5.02 14.19 -6.51
N GLU A 143 -4.39 15.13 -7.20
CA GLU A 143 -2.94 15.37 -7.17
C GLU A 143 -2.69 16.77 -6.61
N ASP A 144 -1.67 16.94 -5.76
CA ASP A 144 -1.21 18.26 -5.33
C ASP A 144 -0.15 18.86 -6.27
N ILE A 145 0.30 20.09 -5.99
CA ILE A 145 1.30 20.79 -6.81
C ILE A 145 2.67 20.08 -6.86
N ASN A 146 2.94 19.17 -5.93
CA ASN A 146 4.19 18.42 -5.86
C ASN A 146 4.07 17.02 -6.50
N GLY A 147 2.92 16.68 -7.09
CA GLY A 147 2.68 15.36 -7.68
C GLY A 147 2.30 14.28 -6.66
N GLU A 148 1.96 14.67 -5.43
CA GLU A 148 1.53 13.72 -4.39
C GLU A 148 0.03 13.41 -4.54
N ILE A 149 -0.32 12.13 -4.39
CA ILE A 149 -1.68 11.65 -4.69
C ILE A 149 -2.52 11.51 -3.41
N TYR A 150 -3.79 11.88 -3.56
CA TYR A 150 -4.84 11.77 -2.56
C TYR A 150 -6.02 10.98 -3.12
N ILE A 151 -6.78 10.29 -2.26
CA ILE A 151 -7.95 9.49 -2.61
C ILE A 151 -9.14 9.85 -1.70
N ALA A 152 -10.34 9.92 -2.27
CA ALA A 152 -11.56 10.28 -1.57
C ALA A 152 -12.50 9.07 -1.40
N GLY A 153 -12.86 8.79 -0.14
CA GLY A 153 -13.86 7.79 0.22
C GLY A 153 -15.22 8.44 0.41
N ILE A 154 -16.21 8.07 -0.41
CA ILE A 154 -17.55 8.65 -0.31
C ILE A 154 -18.28 8.21 0.96
N SER A 155 -18.08 6.95 1.37
CA SER A 155 -18.77 6.38 2.53
C SER A 155 -18.19 6.87 3.85
N SER A 156 -16.87 7.11 3.90
CA SER A 156 -16.22 7.67 5.09
C SER A 156 -16.25 9.20 5.15
N GLY A 157 -16.51 9.88 4.02
CA GLY A 157 -16.48 11.34 3.90
C GLY A 157 -15.09 11.95 4.06
N LYS A 158 -14.04 11.14 3.84
CA LYS A 158 -12.64 11.52 4.11
C LYS A 158 -11.81 11.55 2.83
N ILE A 159 -10.79 12.39 2.86
CA ILE A 159 -9.70 12.41 1.89
C ILE A 159 -8.45 11.87 2.59
N PHE A 160 -7.79 10.92 1.94
CA PHE A 160 -6.58 10.27 2.42
C PHE A 160 -5.42 10.62 1.49
N LYS A 161 -4.22 10.74 2.05
CA LYS A 161 -2.99 10.82 1.26
C LYS A 161 -2.48 9.41 0.99
N ILE A 162 -2.11 9.11 -0.25
CA ILE A 162 -1.41 7.87 -0.58
C ILE A 162 0.04 8.02 -0.18
N VAL A 163 0.52 7.05 0.57
CA VAL A 163 1.89 7.00 1.08
C VAL A 163 2.44 5.62 0.85
N ASP A 164 3.73 5.54 0.54
CA ASP A 164 4.44 4.29 0.69
C ASP A 164 4.88 4.13 2.15
N ASN A 165 4.59 2.96 2.72
CA ASN A 165 5.21 2.56 3.95
C ASN A 165 6.59 2.02 3.58
N ASN A 166 7.59 2.91 3.46
CA ASN A 166 8.99 2.53 3.47
C ASN A 166 9.19 1.45 4.54
N LEU A 167 9.60 0.24 4.14
CA LEU A 167 9.76 -0.97 4.97
C LEU A 167 9.96 -0.66 6.47
N SER A 168 8.84 -0.47 7.17
CA SER A 168 8.77 -0.72 8.59
C SER A 168 8.02 -2.03 8.63
N VAL A 169 8.77 -3.08 8.99
CA VAL A 169 8.28 -4.42 9.25
C VAL A 169 6.88 -4.36 9.86
N ASP A 170 5.99 -5.18 9.31
CA ASP A 170 4.59 -5.34 9.70
C ASP A 170 4.32 -4.94 11.14
N GLU A 171 3.28 -4.12 11.31
CA GLU A 171 2.62 -3.81 12.57
C GLU A 171 3.31 -4.44 13.77
N PHE A 172 4.22 -3.68 14.36
CA PHE A 172 4.61 -3.92 15.73
C PHE A 172 3.33 -3.77 16.54
N SER A 173 2.60 -4.87 16.73
CA SER A 173 1.66 -4.98 17.84
C SER A 173 2.46 -4.46 19.02
N THR A 174 1.95 -3.42 19.68
CA THR A 174 2.66 -2.71 20.73
C THR A 174 2.86 -3.68 21.90
N LEU A 175 3.87 -4.54 21.81
CA LEU A 175 4.42 -5.27 22.91
C LEU A 175 5.00 -4.19 23.81
N ASN A 176 4.26 -3.89 24.87
CA ASN A 176 4.65 -2.91 25.86
C ASN A 176 5.79 -3.52 26.67
N PHE A 177 7.02 -3.43 26.15
CA PHE A 177 8.22 -3.79 26.89
C PHE A 177 8.65 -2.61 27.76
N LYS A 178 8.35 -2.69 29.06
CA LYS A 178 8.71 -1.68 30.07
C LYS A 178 9.71 -2.27 31.05
N MET A 179 10.64 -1.43 31.51
CA MET A 179 11.60 -1.80 32.55
C MET A 179 11.64 -0.69 33.60
N PHE A 180 11.26 -1.00 34.83
CA PHE A 180 11.19 -0.01 35.91
C PHE A 180 11.51 -0.65 37.28
N PRO A 181 12.10 0.09 38.24
CA PRO A 181 12.65 1.43 38.07
C PRO A 181 13.89 1.41 37.17
N ASN A 182 14.12 2.51 36.47
CA ASN A 182 15.33 2.75 35.69
C ASN A 182 15.68 4.24 35.79
N PRO A 183 16.77 4.62 36.48
CA PRO A 183 17.85 3.77 37.00
C PRO A 183 17.46 2.83 38.17
N SER A 184 18.20 1.73 38.39
CA SER A 184 18.02 0.80 39.54
C SER A 184 19.35 0.28 40.09
N ASN A 185 19.38 -0.02 41.40
CA ASN A 185 20.53 -0.60 42.10
C ASN A 185 20.21 -1.98 42.74
N ASN A 186 19.02 -2.52 42.52
CA ASN A 186 18.59 -3.76 43.16
C ASN A 186 17.76 -4.65 42.22
N LEU A 187 16.49 -4.32 42.02
CA LEU A 187 15.56 -5.06 41.18
C LEU A 187 15.02 -4.15 40.09
N VAL A 188 14.81 -4.72 38.91
CA VAL A 188 14.11 -4.11 37.78
C VAL A 188 12.98 -5.04 37.42
N GLU A 189 11.75 -4.53 37.46
CA GLU A 189 10.59 -5.20 36.92
C GLU A 189 10.62 -5.06 35.40
N ILE A 190 10.50 -6.20 34.71
CA ILE A 190 10.37 -6.29 33.27
C ILE A 190 8.91 -6.66 33.02
N ASP A 191 8.16 -5.70 32.49
CA ASP A 191 6.75 -5.86 32.16
C ASP A 191 6.62 -6.01 30.64
N VAL A 192 6.00 -7.11 30.22
CA VAL A 192 5.78 -7.45 28.81
C VAL A 192 4.33 -7.89 28.64
N SER A 193 3.61 -7.27 27.71
CA SER A 193 2.18 -7.50 27.48
C SER A 193 1.85 -8.83 26.78
N THR A 194 2.68 -9.86 26.92
CA THR A 194 2.46 -11.21 26.37
C THR A 194 2.86 -12.29 27.36
N ALA A 195 2.15 -13.42 27.33
CA ALA A 195 2.44 -14.61 28.14
C ALA A 195 3.48 -15.55 27.49
N ASN A 196 3.96 -15.24 26.28
CA ASN A 196 4.90 -16.08 25.56
C ASN A 196 6.30 -16.03 26.18
N GLU A 197 7.06 -17.12 26.06
CA GLU A 197 8.47 -17.19 26.51
C GLU A 197 9.35 -16.31 25.60
N GLY A 198 10.07 -15.38 26.20
CA GLY A 198 11.04 -14.52 25.54
C GLY A 198 12.48 -14.86 25.89
N LEU A 199 13.40 -14.66 24.94
CA LEU A 199 14.84 -14.67 25.17
C LEU A 199 15.31 -13.27 25.56
N TYR A 200 15.84 -13.13 26.77
CA TYR A 200 16.40 -11.90 27.30
C TYR A 200 17.92 -11.97 27.31
N GLU A 201 18.57 -10.93 26.81
CA GLU A 201 20.03 -10.82 26.73
C GLU A 201 20.45 -9.43 27.20
N LEU A 202 21.33 -9.37 28.19
CA LEU A 202 21.89 -8.14 28.71
C LEU A 202 23.26 -7.90 28.10
N TYR A 203 23.47 -6.73 27.51
CA TYR A 203 24.74 -6.30 26.91
C TYR A 203 25.30 -5.09 27.65
N ASP A 204 26.62 -4.99 27.77
CA ASP A 204 27.28 -3.75 28.22
C ASP A 204 27.45 -2.75 27.05
N ILE A 205 27.99 -1.55 27.34
CA ILE A 205 28.23 -0.51 26.32
C ILE A 205 29.21 -0.92 25.22
N THR A 206 30.00 -1.97 25.43
CA THR A 206 30.95 -2.49 24.44
C THR A 206 30.32 -3.54 23.53
N GLY A 207 29.06 -3.92 23.79
CA GLY A 207 28.35 -4.97 23.07
C GLY A 207 28.67 -6.38 23.58
N LYS A 208 29.39 -6.52 24.70
CA LYS A 208 29.63 -7.84 25.31
C LYS A 208 28.36 -8.31 26.04
N ARG A 209 27.94 -9.54 25.77
CA ARG A 209 26.82 -10.18 26.46
C ARG A 209 27.21 -10.55 27.90
N VAL A 210 26.48 -10.00 28.86
CA VAL A 210 26.72 -10.12 30.32
C VAL A 210 25.84 -11.21 30.93
N LYS A 211 24.56 -11.27 30.55
CA LYS A 211 23.61 -12.30 30.98
C LYS A 211 22.70 -12.70 29.82
N SER A 212 22.19 -13.92 29.85
CA SER A 212 21.17 -14.41 28.93
C SER A 212 20.29 -15.41 29.65
N PHE A 213 18.97 -15.28 29.51
CA PHE A 213 17.99 -16.12 30.17
C PHE A 213 16.66 -16.09 29.40
N LYS A 214 15.77 -17.03 29.70
CA LYS A 214 14.42 -17.10 29.12
C LYS A 214 13.39 -16.96 30.22
N GLU A 215 12.37 -16.17 29.97
CA GLU A 215 11.25 -15.95 30.90
C GLU A 215 9.95 -15.68 30.16
N SER A 216 8.82 -15.91 30.82
CA SER A 216 7.48 -15.65 30.28
C SER A 216 6.71 -14.67 31.17
N GLY A 217 5.94 -13.76 30.56
CA GLY A 217 5.18 -12.75 31.30
C GLY A 217 6.05 -11.69 31.97
N SER A 218 5.50 -10.99 32.98
CA SER A 218 6.19 -9.95 33.73
C SER A 218 6.96 -10.55 34.92
N PHE A 219 8.22 -10.17 35.11
CA PHE A 219 9.12 -10.76 36.11
C PHE A 219 10.12 -9.74 36.67
N ASN A 220 10.77 -10.11 37.79
CA ASN A 220 11.80 -9.30 38.42
C ASN A 220 13.21 -9.77 38.05
N PHE A 221 14.06 -8.84 37.62
CA PHE A 221 15.46 -9.07 37.31
C PHE A 221 16.38 -8.36 38.31
N SER A 222 17.31 -9.10 38.90
CA SER A 222 18.29 -8.54 39.85
C SER A 222 19.51 -7.94 39.13
N VAL A 223 19.80 -6.68 39.44
CA VAL A 223 20.97 -5.94 38.95
C VAL A 223 22.10 -5.86 39.99
N LYS A 224 21.93 -6.44 41.18
CA LYS A 224 22.93 -6.38 42.28
C LYS A 224 24.31 -6.90 41.92
N ASP A 225 24.37 -7.89 41.04
CA ASP A 225 25.64 -8.52 40.63
C ASP A 225 26.30 -7.79 39.44
N LEU A 226 25.73 -6.67 39.00
CA LEU A 226 26.23 -5.88 37.89
C LEU A 226 27.04 -4.70 38.42
N ASN A 227 28.07 -4.30 37.67
CA ASN A 227 28.80 -3.08 37.97
C ASN A 227 27.93 -1.85 37.63
N ASN A 228 28.21 -0.73 38.29
CA ASN A 228 27.56 0.54 37.96
C ASN A 228 27.88 0.93 36.52
N GLY A 229 26.86 1.33 35.76
CA GLY A 229 27.02 1.66 34.35
C GLY A 229 25.74 1.54 33.55
N VAL A 230 25.90 1.63 32.22
CA VAL A 230 24.80 1.52 31.27
C VAL A 230 24.84 0.15 30.61
N TYR A 231 23.68 -0.49 30.55
CA TYR A 231 23.46 -1.76 29.90
C TYR A 231 22.31 -1.65 28.90
N PHE A 232 22.24 -2.60 27.97
CA PHE A 232 21.15 -2.74 27.03
C PHE A 232 20.51 -4.11 27.20
N MET A 233 19.24 -4.13 27.60
CA MET A 233 18.46 -5.37 27.65
C MET A 233 17.79 -5.56 26.30
N LYS A 234 18.16 -6.64 25.61
CA LYS A 234 17.51 -7.12 24.39
C LYS A 234 16.52 -8.22 24.77
N CYS A 235 15.29 -8.14 24.27
CA CYS A 235 14.25 -9.15 24.42
C CYS A 235 13.85 -9.64 23.03
N THR A 236 13.75 -10.95 22.83
CA THR A 236 13.28 -11.57 21.59
C THR A 236 12.12 -12.50 21.87
N ILE A 237 10.94 -12.19 21.33
CA ILE A 237 9.70 -12.98 21.50
C ILE A 237 9.05 -13.12 20.12
N ASP A 238 8.68 -14.33 19.72
CA ASP A 238 7.96 -14.61 18.46
C ASP A 238 8.56 -13.90 17.22
N ASN A 239 9.89 -13.93 17.09
CA ASN A 239 10.70 -13.24 16.08
C ASN A 239 10.74 -11.70 16.15
N ALA A 240 10.03 -11.06 17.09
CA ALA A 240 10.16 -9.64 17.37
C ALA A 240 11.30 -9.39 18.38
N THR A 241 12.11 -8.35 18.13
CA THR A 241 13.24 -7.96 19.00
C THR A 241 13.07 -6.54 19.53
N PHE A 242 13.26 -6.37 20.83
CA PHE A 242 13.16 -5.11 21.56
C PHE A 242 14.46 -4.84 22.28
N VAL A 243 14.89 -3.57 22.33
CA VAL A 243 16.05 -3.18 23.13
C VAL A 243 15.69 -1.98 24.01
N LYS A 244 16.01 -2.04 25.30
CA LYS A 244 15.90 -0.90 26.21
C LYS A 244 17.19 -0.70 26.98
N LYS A 245 17.54 0.58 27.16
CA LYS A 245 18.63 1.02 28.02
C LYS A 245 18.27 0.77 29.48
N LEU A 246 19.19 0.21 30.25
CA LEU A 246 19.13 0.04 31.70
C LEU A 246 20.32 0.74 32.33
N VAL A 247 20.06 1.58 33.35
CA VAL A 247 21.10 2.28 34.10
C VAL A 247 21.20 1.65 35.49
N VAL A 248 22.39 1.14 35.83
CA VAL A 248 22.73 0.57 37.14
C VAL A 248 23.64 1.55 37.89
N TYR A 249 23.33 1.82 39.15
CA TYR A 249 24.04 2.80 39.99
C TYR A 249 24.26 2.31 41.42
#